data_AF-A0A833GPQ4-F1
#
_entry.id   AF-A0A833GPQ4-F1
#
_cell.length_a   1.000
_cell.length_b   1.000
_cell.length_c   1.000
_cell.angle_alpha   90.00
_cell.angle_beta   90.00
_cell.angle_gamma   90.00
#
_symmetry.space_group_name_H-M   'P 1'
#
loop_
_entity.id
_entity.type
_entity.pdbx_description
1 polymer ?
#
loop_
_entity_poly.entity_id
_entity_poly.type
_entity_poly.pdbx_seq_one_letter_code
_entity_poly.pdbx_strand_id
1 'polypeptide(L)'
;MKASLLIVAAAVLAGCSGPYDDLGQAFVAKTEPKGTSTDVRRLVLVSTRHRGALSYDRTMAVSLTADTVEIRPKFPFSLIEKGLDLPASQVSGCAMTCFGVQDQHVDLLFEEHGADISFDVPSQFIDWCWRNNLPMFSGDSKRGWLYSGRPLPTKTGYVQVAKESYEKQAYRACLGY
;
A
#
# COMPACT_ATOMS: atom_id res chain seq x y z
N MET A 1 35.55 32.63 38.54
CA MET A 1 34.33 32.81 37.73
C MET A 1 34.64 32.51 36.27
N LYS A 2 33.97 31.50 35.71
CA LYS A 2 33.46 31.38 34.32
C LYS A 2 33.32 29.89 34.00
N ALA A 3 32.12 29.37 34.25
CA ALA A 3 31.69 28.08 33.75
C ALA A 3 31.23 28.29 32.30
N SER A 4 31.95 27.70 31.35
CA SER A 4 31.56 27.69 29.94
C SER A 4 30.53 26.58 29.73
N LEU A 5 29.27 26.98 29.59
CA LEU A 5 28.16 26.09 29.24
C LEU A 5 28.26 25.76 27.74
N LEU A 6 28.65 24.53 27.42
CA LEU A 6 28.65 24.01 26.05
C LEU A 6 27.23 23.50 25.75
N ILE A 7 26.42 24.32 25.09
CA ILE A 7 25.11 23.90 24.56
C ILE A 7 25.38 23.14 23.27
N VAL A 8 25.43 21.81 23.34
CA VAL A 8 25.39 20.95 22.16
C VAL A 8 23.97 20.99 21.63
N ALA A 9 23.74 21.80 20.60
CA ALA A 9 22.52 21.77 19.83
C ALA A 9 22.46 20.43 19.08
N ALA A 10 21.78 19.44 19.66
CA ALA A 10 21.37 18.25 18.95
C ALA A 10 20.30 18.66 17.92
N ALA A 11 20.76 19.01 16.72
CA ALA A 11 19.89 19.09 15.56
C ALA A 11 19.40 17.66 15.28
N VAL A 12 18.23 17.32 15.83
CA VAL A 12 17.49 16.14 15.43
C VAL A 12 17.18 16.35 13.96
N LEU A 13 17.99 15.72 13.10
CA LEU A 13 17.64 15.44 11.72
C LEU A 13 16.43 14.50 11.81
N ALA A 14 15.24 15.08 12.03
CA ALA A 14 13.98 14.46 11.71
C ALA A 14 14.00 14.34 10.19
N GLY A 15 14.67 13.30 9.69
CA GLY A 15 14.57 12.89 8.31
C GLY A 15 13.09 12.77 8.04
N CYS A 16 12.59 13.50 7.05
CA CYS A 16 11.22 13.40 6.60
C CYS A 16 11.00 11.93 6.23
N SER A 17 10.43 11.14 7.14
CA SER A 17 10.14 9.74 6.85
C SER A 17 9.07 9.72 5.76
N GLY A 18 9.28 8.91 4.74
CA GLY A 18 8.32 8.75 3.66
C GLY A 18 7.25 7.70 4.01
N PRO A 19 6.16 7.60 3.23
CA PRO A 19 5.18 6.53 3.39
C PRO A 19 5.80 5.13 3.23
N TYR A 20 6.90 5.01 2.46
CA TYR A 20 7.65 3.76 2.36
C TYR A 20 8.40 3.42 3.66
N ASP A 21 8.93 4.41 4.38
CA ASP A 21 9.68 4.18 5.62
C ASP A 21 8.74 3.69 6.73
N ASP A 22 7.54 4.25 6.83
CA ASP A 22 6.53 3.80 7.81
C ASP A 22 6.16 2.33 7.59
N LEU A 23 5.94 1.94 6.32
CA LEU A 23 5.72 0.54 5.96
C LEU A 23 6.98 -0.31 6.17
N GLY A 24 8.16 0.23 5.87
CA GLY A 24 9.44 -0.45 6.08
C GLY A 24 9.74 -0.74 7.54
N GLN A 25 9.30 0.11 8.46
CA GLN A 25 9.40 -0.15 9.90
C GLN A 25 8.44 -1.26 10.36
N ALA A 26 7.22 -1.30 9.81
CA ALA A 26 6.21 -2.27 10.18
C ALA A 26 6.40 -3.65 9.53
N PHE A 27 6.85 -3.67 8.28
CA PHE A 27 6.75 -4.80 7.36
C PHE A 27 8.06 -5.12 6.65
N VAL A 28 9.20 -4.80 7.26
CA VAL A 28 10.51 -5.13 6.66
C VAL A 28 10.57 -6.61 6.26
N ALA A 29 10.95 -6.85 5.01
CA ALA A 29 11.12 -8.20 4.51
C ALA A 29 12.24 -8.93 5.26
N LYS A 30 11.95 -10.17 5.66
CA LYS A 30 12.91 -11.02 6.40
C LYS A 30 13.46 -12.16 5.58
N THR A 31 12.81 -12.47 4.46
CA THR A 31 13.16 -13.59 3.60
C THR A 31 13.15 -13.19 2.13
N GLU A 32 13.79 -14.01 1.31
CA GLU A 32 13.64 -13.93 -0.14
C GLU A 32 12.17 -14.13 -0.54
N PRO A 33 11.73 -13.53 -1.66
CA PRO A 33 10.38 -13.73 -2.18
C PRO A 33 10.10 -15.19 -2.44
N LYS A 34 8.92 -15.64 -2.05
CA LYS A 34 8.42 -17.00 -2.30
C LYS A 34 7.30 -17.01 -3.32
N GLY A 35 6.71 -15.85 -3.61
CA GLY A 35 5.57 -15.72 -4.52
C GLY A 35 5.94 -15.84 -5.99
N THR A 36 4.91 -15.95 -6.83
CA THR A 36 5.08 -15.75 -8.27
C THR A 36 5.27 -14.27 -8.53
N SER A 37 6.36 -13.91 -9.22
CA SER A 37 6.61 -12.53 -9.62
C SER A 37 5.51 -12.04 -10.57
N THR A 38 4.94 -10.90 -10.24
CA THR A 38 4.01 -10.14 -11.07
C THR A 38 4.77 -9.03 -11.79
N ASP A 39 4.48 -8.82 -13.07
CA ASP A 39 5.05 -7.72 -13.85
C ASP A 39 4.33 -6.40 -13.57
N VAL A 40 4.47 -5.91 -12.34
CA VAL A 40 3.99 -4.57 -11.95
C VAL A 40 4.89 -3.54 -12.62
N ARG A 41 4.32 -2.70 -13.49
CA ARG A 41 5.09 -1.64 -14.15
C ARG A 41 5.11 -0.39 -13.29
N ARG A 42 4.08 -0.15 -12.49
CA ARG A 42 3.99 1.00 -11.60
C ARG A 42 3.39 0.62 -10.26
N LEU A 43 4.10 1.02 -9.22
CA LEU A 43 3.63 0.99 -7.84
C LEU A 43 3.55 2.43 -7.33
N VAL A 44 2.39 2.84 -6.81
CA VAL A 44 2.21 4.17 -6.21
C VAL A 44 1.90 4.02 -4.73
N LEU A 45 2.62 4.73 -3.86
CA LEU A 45 2.29 4.86 -2.45
C LEU A 45 1.74 6.25 -2.15
N VAL A 46 0.62 6.28 -1.45
CA VAL A 46 0.02 7.49 -0.87
C VAL A 46 -0.15 7.27 0.62
N SER A 47 -0.10 8.34 1.42
CA SER A 47 -0.34 8.24 2.85
C SER A 47 -1.25 9.36 3.36
N THR A 48 -1.98 9.05 4.43
CA THR A 48 -2.74 10.02 5.23
C THR A 48 -1.83 10.85 6.14
N ARG A 49 -0.59 10.41 6.37
CA ARG A 49 0.39 11.04 7.28
C ARG A 49 1.40 11.91 6.53
N HIS A 50 1.65 11.59 5.26
CA HIS A 50 2.64 12.25 4.43
C HIS A 50 1.98 12.89 3.20
N ARG A 51 2.37 14.12 2.88
CA ARG A 51 1.85 14.80 1.68
C ARG A 51 2.53 14.27 0.42
N GLY A 52 1.73 14.05 -0.61
CA GLY A 52 2.20 13.65 -1.94
C GLY A 52 2.03 12.16 -2.21
N ALA A 53 2.58 11.72 -3.34
CA ALA A 53 2.60 10.33 -3.75
C ALA A 53 4.03 9.95 -4.14
N LEU A 54 4.46 8.74 -3.77
CA LEU A 54 5.71 8.14 -4.25
C LEU A 54 5.38 7.15 -5.36
N SER A 55 6.00 7.30 -6.52
CA SER A 55 5.81 6.39 -7.66
C SER A 55 7.10 5.64 -7.94
N TYR A 56 6.98 4.33 -8.12
CA TYR A 56 8.06 3.42 -8.47
C TYR A 56 7.73 2.78 -9.82
N ASP A 57 8.39 3.25 -10.87
CA ASP A 57 8.19 2.75 -12.24
C ASP A 57 9.21 1.66 -12.57
N ARG A 58 8.76 0.40 -12.60
CA ARG A 58 9.56 -0.80 -12.88
C ARG A 58 10.76 -1.04 -11.95
N THR A 59 10.95 -0.23 -10.93
CA THR A 59 12.04 -0.32 -9.94
C THR A 59 11.75 -1.29 -8.81
N MET A 60 10.51 -1.77 -8.70
CA MET A 60 10.08 -2.77 -7.72
C MET A 60 9.74 -4.08 -8.41
N ALA A 61 10.19 -5.20 -7.85
CA ALA A 61 9.68 -6.53 -8.14
C ALA A 61 8.59 -6.84 -7.12
N VAL A 62 7.42 -7.25 -7.58
CA VAL A 62 6.29 -7.56 -6.73
C VAL A 62 5.93 -9.02 -6.93
N SER A 63 5.74 -9.76 -5.84
CA SER A 63 5.33 -11.16 -5.88
C SER A 63 4.11 -11.36 -4.99
N LEU A 64 3.21 -12.23 -5.43
CA LEU A 64 2.02 -12.61 -4.67
C LEU A 64 2.17 -14.03 -4.15
N THR A 65 1.99 -14.21 -2.85
CA THR A 65 1.83 -15.51 -2.20
C THR A 65 0.36 -15.75 -1.84
N ALA A 66 0.06 -16.81 -1.08
CA ALA A 66 -1.30 -17.07 -0.63
C ALA A 66 -1.83 -15.93 0.26
N ASP A 67 -1.00 -15.40 1.16
CA ASP A 67 -1.40 -14.50 2.24
C ASP A 67 -0.54 -13.23 2.34
N THR A 68 0.45 -13.04 1.48
CA THR A 68 1.41 -11.93 1.55
C THR A 68 1.68 -11.33 0.17
N VAL A 69 1.76 -9.99 0.11
CA VAL A 69 2.33 -9.26 -1.02
C VAL A 69 3.78 -8.92 -0.70
N GLU A 70 4.70 -9.43 -1.48
CA GLU A 70 6.14 -9.26 -1.31
C GLU A 70 6.62 -8.20 -2.30
N ILE A 71 7.18 -7.09 -1.80
CA ILE A 71 7.78 -6.03 -2.63
C ILE A 71 9.28 -6.06 -2.41
N ARG A 72 10.06 -6.08 -3.48
CA ARG A 72 11.52 -6.02 -3.44
C ARG A 72 12.02 -4.92 -4.39
N PRO A 73 12.82 -3.96 -3.92
CA PRO A 73 13.52 -3.07 -4.82
C PRO A 73 14.44 -3.86 -5.76
N LYS A 74 14.50 -3.47 -7.03
CA LYS A 74 15.44 -4.02 -8.00
C LYS A 74 16.78 -3.30 -7.88
N PHE A 75 17.87 -3.94 -8.30
CA PHE A 75 19.16 -3.27 -8.40
C PHE A 75 19.07 -2.03 -9.31
N PRO A 76 19.64 -0.86 -8.93
CA PRO A 76 20.48 -0.62 -7.76
C PRO A 76 19.73 -0.19 -6.48
N PHE A 77 18.42 0.00 -6.51
CA PHE A 77 17.61 0.46 -5.37
C PHE A 77 17.67 -0.49 -4.18
N SER A 78 17.86 -1.79 -4.41
CA SER A 78 18.06 -2.79 -3.36
C SER A 78 19.29 -2.57 -2.47
N LEU A 79 20.21 -1.67 -2.86
CA LEU A 79 21.35 -1.29 -2.04
C LEU A 79 20.98 -0.32 -0.91
N ILE A 80 19.85 0.39 -1.04
CA ILE A 80 19.44 1.46 -0.13
C ILE A 80 18.05 1.20 0.48
N GLU A 81 17.14 0.59 -0.27
CA GLU A 81 15.78 0.28 0.17
C GLU A 81 15.67 -1.18 0.58
N LYS A 82 14.97 -1.44 1.69
CA LYS A 82 14.66 -2.79 2.15
C LYS A 82 13.37 -3.26 1.49
N GLY A 83 13.26 -4.56 1.24
CA GLY A 83 11.98 -5.15 0.81
C GLY A 83 10.88 -5.02 1.87
N LEU A 84 9.64 -5.18 1.42
CA LEU A 84 8.44 -5.20 2.26
C LEU A 84 7.72 -6.55 2.12
N ASP A 85 7.29 -7.11 3.24
CA ASP A 85 6.40 -8.28 3.32
C ASP A 85 5.07 -7.84 3.91
N LEU A 86 4.06 -7.66 3.06
CA LEU A 86 2.77 -7.08 3.42
C LEU A 86 1.71 -8.19 3.60
N PRO A 87 1.47 -8.65 4.84
CA PRO A 87 0.51 -9.73 5.08
C PRO A 87 -0.94 -9.24 4.90
N ALA A 88 -1.78 -10.08 4.30
CA ALA A 88 -3.20 -9.83 4.08
C ALA A 88 -3.95 -9.52 5.37
N SER A 89 -3.53 -10.07 6.50
CA SER A 89 -4.13 -9.81 7.81
C SER A 89 -4.03 -8.34 8.25
N GLN A 90 -3.06 -7.60 7.70
CA GLN A 90 -2.83 -6.17 7.98
C GLN A 90 -3.52 -5.27 6.95
N VAL A 91 -3.98 -5.83 5.83
CA VAL A 91 -4.79 -5.10 4.84
C VAL A 91 -6.20 -4.92 5.42
N SER A 92 -6.67 -3.67 5.43
CA SER A 92 -8.01 -3.30 5.90
C SER A 92 -9.07 -3.64 4.85
N GLY A 93 -8.73 -3.44 3.58
CA GLY A 93 -9.53 -3.78 2.42
C GLY A 93 -8.79 -3.42 1.14
N CYS A 94 -9.38 -3.78 0.01
CA CYS A 94 -8.91 -3.36 -1.29
C CYS A 94 -9.82 -2.29 -1.87
N ALA A 95 -9.28 -1.48 -2.77
CA ALA A 95 -10.06 -0.58 -3.61
C ALA A 95 -9.52 -0.64 -5.04
N MET A 96 -10.14 0.12 -5.94
CA MET A 96 -9.66 0.25 -7.31
C MET A 96 -9.71 1.72 -7.71
N THR A 97 -8.65 2.21 -8.33
CA THR A 97 -8.52 3.56 -8.85
C THR A 97 -8.35 3.51 -10.35
N CYS A 98 -9.05 4.38 -11.07
CA CYS A 98 -8.97 4.47 -12.52
C CYS A 98 -8.62 5.88 -12.99
N PHE A 99 -7.57 6.00 -13.80
CA PHE A 99 -7.20 7.21 -14.51
C PHE A 99 -7.70 7.10 -15.96
N GLY A 100 -9.01 7.23 -16.13
CA GLY A 100 -9.68 6.95 -17.39
C GLY A 100 -9.99 5.46 -17.58
N VAL A 101 -10.24 5.04 -18.82
CA VAL A 101 -10.76 3.68 -19.11
C VAL A 101 -9.66 2.61 -19.09
N GLN A 102 -8.42 2.99 -19.42
CA GLN A 102 -7.32 2.04 -19.67
C GLN A 102 -6.26 1.99 -18.58
N ASP A 103 -6.31 2.90 -17.60
CA ASP A 103 -5.31 2.98 -16.54
C ASP A 103 -5.96 2.63 -15.21
N GLN A 104 -5.88 1.34 -14.89
CA GLN A 104 -6.58 0.71 -13.78
C GLN A 104 -5.57 0.23 -12.74
N HIS A 105 -5.79 0.61 -11.50
CA HIS A 105 -4.94 0.21 -10.40
C HIS A 105 -5.76 -0.42 -9.28
N VAL A 106 -5.22 -1.47 -8.68
CA VAL A 106 -5.77 -2.03 -7.44
C VAL A 106 -4.99 -1.49 -6.27
N ASP A 107 -5.73 -1.06 -5.26
CA ASP A 107 -5.23 -0.41 -4.08
C ASP A 107 -5.32 -1.36 -2.89
N LEU A 108 -4.24 -1.51 -2.15
CA LEU A 108 -4.20 -2.17 -0.84
C LEU A 108 -4.17 -1.10 0.24
N LEU A 109 -5.19 -1.10 1.10
CA LEU A 109 -5.40 -0.06 2.10
C LEU A 109 -4.98 -0.57 3.48
N PHE A 110 -4.03 0.12 4.09
CA PHE A 110 -3.51 -0.18 5.44
C PHE A 110 -3.92 0.95 6.38
N GLU A 111 -5.13 0.88 6.93
CA GLU A 111 -5.69 1.95 7.77
C GLU A 111 -4.81 2.25 9.00
N GLU A 112 -4.36 1.20 9.69
CA GLU A 112 -3.50 1.32 10.89
C GLU A 112 -2.16 1.99 10.61
N HIS A 113 -1.66 1.88 9.37
CA HIS A 113 -0.41 2.50 8.93
C HIS A 113 -0.64 3.79 8.13
N GLY A 114 -1.90 4.12 7.84
CA GLY A 114 -2.26 5.29 7.04
C GLY A 114 -1.68 5.24 5.62
N ALA A 115 -1.57 4.06 5.01
CA ALA A 115 -0.90 3.85 3.74
C ALA A 115 -1.80 3.18 2.68
N ASP A 116 -1.74 3.70 1.46
CA ASP A 116 -2.40 3.18 0.26
C ASP A 116 -1.31 2.77 -0.73
N ILE A 117 -1.33 1.52 -1.17
CA ILE A 117 -0.38 0.99 -2.16
C ILE A 117 -1.15 0.54 -3.40
N SER A 118 -0.89 1.20 -4.52
CA SER A 118 -1.59 1.05 -5.78
C SER A 118 -0.73 0.32 -6.81
N PHE A 119 -1.27 -0.69 -7.49
CA PHE A 119 -0.58 -1.54 -8.46
C PHE A 119 -1.32 -1.59 -9.80
N ASP A 120 -0.60 -1.46 -10.91
CA ASP A 120 -1.17 -1.38 -12.27
C ASP A 120 -1.49 -2.74 -12.94
N VAL A 121 -1.64 -3.81 -12.15
CA VAL A 121 -1.95 -5.18 -12.63
C VAL A 121 -3.25 -5.68 -11.99
N PRO A 122 -4.42 -5.19 -12.44
CA PRO A 122 -5.63 -5.28 -11.63
C PRO A 122 -6.15 -6.70 -11.42
N SER A 123 -6.10 -7.59 -12.42
CA SER A 123 -6.71 -8.92 -12.32
C SER A 123 -6.07 -9.81 -11.24
N GLN A 124 -4.74 -9.84 -11.17
CA GLN A 124 -4.04 -10.68 -10.19
C GLN A 124 -4.25 -10.21 -8.75
N PHE A 125 -4.27 -8.89 -8.54
CA PHE A 125 -4.51 -8.31 -7.22
C PHE A 125 -5.99 -8.39 -6.80
N ILE A 126 -6.95 -8.20 -7.71
CA ILE A 126 -8.38 -8.44 -7.43
C ILE A 126 -8.59 -9.88 -6.98
N ASP A 127 -8.02 -10.84 -7.71
CA ASP A 127 -8.08 -12.26 -7.36
C ASP A 127 -7.46 -12.56 -6.00
N TRP A 128 -6.31 -11.94 -5.71
CA TRP A 128 -5.64 -12.10 -4.43
C TRP A 128 -6.45 -11.51 -3.28
N CYS A 129 -7.03 -10.31 -3.44
CA CYS A 129 -7.88 -9.69 -2.44
C CYS A 129 -9.12 -10.55 -2.15
N TRP A 130 -9.78 -11.04 -3.21
CA TRP A 130 -10.92 -11.92 -3.07
C TRP A 130 -10.55 -13.20 -2.31
N ARG A 131 -9.47 -13.91 -2.69
CA ARG A 131 -9.02 -15.13 -2.00
C ARG A 131 -8.68 -14.92 -0.53
N ASN A 132 -8.20 -13.73 -0.16
CA ASN A 132 -7.86 -13.37 1.22
C ASN A 132 -9.05 -12.80 2.03
N ASN A 133 -10.28 -12.91 1.49
CA ASN A 133 -11.49 -12.42 2.14
C ASN A 133 -11.39 -10.93 2.55
N LEU A 134 -10.75 -10.12 1.71
CA LEU A 134 -10.66 -8.68 1.91
C LEU A 134 -11.89 -8.00 1.31
N PRO A 135 -12.53 -7.04 1.98
CA PRO A 135 -13.62 -6.28 1.38
C PRO A 135 -13.10 -5.37 0.26
N MET A 136 -13.92 -5.17 -0.78
CA MET A 136 -13.69 -4.14 -1.79
C MET A 136 -14.42 -2.86 -1.36
N PHE A 137 -13.68 -1.81 -1.02
CA PHE A 137 -14.24 -0.53 -0.65
C PHE A 137 -14.55 0.33 -1.87
N SER A 138 -15.58 1.17 -1.73
CA SER A 138 -15.93 2.17 -2.73
C SER A 138 -14.82 3.20 -2.92
N GLY A 139 -14.81 3.83 -4.10
CA GLY A 139 -13.93 4.96 -4.36
C GLY A 139 -14.22 6.12 -3.42
N ASP A 140 -15.49 6.33 -3.02
CA ASP A 140 -15.84 7.34 -2.01
C ASP A 140 -15.23 7.04 -0.64
N SER A 141 -15.32 5.80 -0.16
CA SER A 141 -14.74 5.40 1.13
C SER A 141 -13.23 5.62 1.14
N LYS A 142 -12.54 5.17 0.08
CA LYS A 142 -11.10 5.37 -0.10
C LYS A 142 -10.73 6.85 -0.06
N ARG A 143 -11.37 7.70 -0.87
CA ARG A 143 -11.09 9.14 -0.92
C ARG A 143 -11.41 9.83 0.40
N GLY A 144 -12.52 9.45 1.03
CA GLY A 144 -12.91 9.93 2.34
C GLY A 144 -11.86 9.67 3.40
N TRP A 145 -11.28 8.49 3.37
CA TRP A 145 -10.19 8.11 4.25
C TRP A 145 -8.90 8.86 3.93
N LEU A 146 -8.46 8.85 2.67
CA LEU A 146 -7.21 9.50 2.27
C LEU A 146 -7.20 11.02 2.50
N TYR A 147 -8.29 11.71 2.15
CA TYR A 147 -8.29 13.17 2.04
C TYR A 147 -9.13 13.88 3.11
N SER A 148 -10.00 13.16 3.80
CA SER A 148 -10.90 13.75 4.81
C SER A 148 -10.78 13.09 6.18
N GLY A 149 -9.90 12.09 6.34
CA GLY A 149 -9.70 11.37 7.60
C GLY A 149 -10.92 10.57 8.05
N ARG A 150 -11.88 10.27 7.17
CA ARG A 150 -13.00 9.38 7.49
C ARG A 150 -12.45 7.96 7.72
N PRO A 151 -12.87 7.22 8.76
CA PRO A 151 -12.43 5.84 8.90
C PRO A 151 -12.93 4.99 7.73
N LEU A 152 -12.16 3.95 7.37
CA LEU A 152 -12.63 2.96 6.39
C LEU A 152 -13.74 2.10 7.00
N PRO A 153 -14.63 1.50 6.18
CA PRO A 153 -15.56 0.49 6.66
C PRO A 153 -14.80 -0.67 7.33
N THR A 154 -15.31 -1.16 8.46
CA THR A 154 -14.63 -2.26 9.17
C THR A 154 -14.70 -3.57 8.38
N LYS A 155 -13.60 -4.34 8.39
CA LYS A 155 -13.59 -5.72 7.89
C LYS A 155 -14.32 -6.69 8.81
N THR A 156 -14.61 -6.29 10.05
CA THR A 156 -15.28 -7.15 11.04
C THR A 156 -16.71 -7.44 10.58
N GLY A 157 -17.05 -8.71 10.41
CA GLY A 157 -18.36 -9.13 9.92
C GLY A 157 -18.52 -9.02 8.39
N TYR A 158 -17.45 -8.72 7.65
CA TYR A 158 -17.48 -8.84 6.20
C TYR A 158 -17.77 -10.29 5.80
N VAL A 159 -18.78 -10.46 4.95
CA VAL A 159 -19.14 -11.74 4.35
C VAL A 159 -18.64 -11.72 2.91
N GLN A 160 -17.75 -12.66 2.58
CA GLN A 160 -17.22 -12.80 1.24
C GLN A 160 -18.35 -12.93 0.22
N VAL A 161 -18.27 -12.16 -0.86
CA VAL A 161 -19.20 -12.26 -1.98
C VAL A 161 -18.65 -13.21 -3.05
N ALA A 162 -19.52 -13.66 -3.95
CA ALA A 162 -19.09 -14.38 -5.15
C ALA A 162 -18.07 -13.55 -5.95
N LYS A 163 -17.09 -14.22 -6.57
CA LYS A 163 -15.99 -13.56 -7.31
C LYS A 163 -16.49 -12.54 -8.34
N GLU A 164 -17.50 -12.89 -9.12
CA GLU A 164 -18.10 -11.98 -10.11
C GLU A 164 -18.70 -10.71 -9.47
N SER A 165 -19.29 -10.83 -8.27
CA SER A 165 -19.79 -9.67 -7.52
C SER A 165 -18.63 -8.81 -7.00
N TYR A 166 -17.53 -9.44 -6.60
CA TYR A 166 -16.32 -8.75 -6.16
C TYR A 166 -15.68 -7.94 -7.29
N GLU A 167 -15.56 -8.52 -8.49
CA GLU A 167 -15.08 -7.83 -9.68
C GLU A 167 -15.99 -6.65 -10.09
N LYS A 168 -17.32 -6.81 -9.98
CA LYS A 168 -18.28 -5.70 -10.18
C LYS A 168 -18.10 -4.60 -9.15
N GLN A 169 -17.80 -4.94 -7.89
CA GLN A 169 -17.48 -3.94 -6.86
C GLN A 169 -16.19 -3.20 -7.19
N ALA A 170 -15.15 -3.90 -7.65
CA ALA A 170 -13.89 -3.29 -8.07
C ALA A 170 -14.12 -2.28 -9.21
N TYR A 171 -14.88 -2.67 -10.23
CA TYR A 171 -15.25 -1.79 -11.33
C TYR A 171 -16.04 -0.55 -10.87
N ARG A 172 -16.97 -0.70 -9.92
CA ARG A 172 -17.70 0.42 -9.33
C ARG A 172 -16.80 1.36 -8.53
N ALA A 173 -15.87 0.81 -7.74
CA ALA A 173 -14.89 1.57 -6.99
C ALA A 173 -13.99 2.41 -7.92
N CYS A 174 -13.55 1.81 -9.02
CA CYS A 174 -12.82 2.45 -10.11
C CYS A 174 -13.56 3.66 -10.70
N LEU A 175 -14.88 3.56 -10.88
CA LEU A 175 -15.73 4.68 -11.33
C LEU A 175 -16.03 5.71 -10.23
N GLY A 176 -15.54 5.49 -9.01
CA GLY A 176 -15.67 6.40 -7.89
C GLY A 176 -16.91 6.22 -7.02
N TYR A 177 -17.73 5.19 -7.29
CA TYR A 177 -18.89 4.79 -6.48
C TYR A 177 -18.49 3.96 -5.27
#